data_AF-A0A929G0R3-F1
#
_entry.id   AF-A0A929G0R3-F1
#
_cell.length_a   1.000
_cell.length_b   1.000
_cell.length_c   1.000
_cell.angle_alpha   90.00
_cell.angle_beta   90.00
_cell.angle_gamma   90.00
#
_symmetry.space_group_name_H-M   'P 1'
#
loop_
_entity.id
_entity.type
_entity.pdbx_description
1 polymer ?
#
loop_
_entity_poly.entity_id
_entity_poly.type
_entity_poly.pdbx_seq_one_letter_code
_entity_poly.pdbx_strand_id
1 'polypeptide(L)'
;MGAEPNSASGYQVAPEDLTAQVAALGEIGEQINGLVGSVSRLAESMPMLGTAPPAMHLAMRLREAAGEAGLTAEIGTADTELNGFHSALQAAVTDYVATDETAARGLHNTGGAQSC
;
A
#
# COMPACT_ATOMS: atom_id res chain seq x y z
N MET A 1 -34.11 -25.31 -26.37
CA MET A 1 -32.83 -24.65 -26.06
C MET A 1 -33.12 -23.49 -25.13
N GLY A 2 -32.74 -23.62 -23.85
CA GLY A 2 -32.83 -22.51 -22.89
C GLY A 2 -31.67 -21.55 -23.11
N ALA A 3 -31.97 -20.25 -23.16
CA ALA A 3 -30.95 -19.21 -23.12
C ALA A 3 -30.47 -19.07 -21.67
N GLU A 4 -29.24 -19.48 -21.41
CA GLU A 4 -28.56 -19.19 -20.15
C GLU A 4 -28.21 -17.69 -20.13
N PRO A 5 -28.66 -16.90 -19.14
CA PRO A 5 -28.11 -15.58 -18.95
C PRO A 5 -26.70 -15.76 -18.42
N ASN A 6 -25.71 -15.47 -19.28
CA ASN A 6 -24.33 -15.27 -18.86
C ASN A 6 -24.33 -14.09 -17.89
N SER A 7 -24.41 -14.37 -16.59
CA SER A 7 -24.18 -13.41 -15.52
C SER A 7 -22.74 -12.95 -15.64
N ALA A 8 -22.51 -11.96 -16.49
CA ALA A 8 -21.35 -11.09 -16.40
C ALA A 8 -21.33 -10.62 -14.95
N SER A 9 -20.42 -11.20 -14.16
CA SER A 9 -20.19 -10.84 -12.77
C SER A 9 -19.60 -9.44 -12.77
N GLY A 10 -20.45 -8.44 -12.98
CA GLY A 10 -20.13 -7.04 -12.83
C GLY A 10 -19.83 -6.85 -11.36
N TYR A 11 -18.54 -6.77 -11.04
CA TYR A 11 -18.11 -6.44 -9.69
C TYR A 11 -18.49 -4.98 -9.46
N GLN A 12 -19.57 -4.75 -8.70
CA GLN A 12 -20.01 -3.40 -8.35
C GLN A 12 -19.10 -2.92 -7.23
N VAL A 13 -18.14 -2.11 -7.62
CA VAL A 13 -17.17 -1.51 -6.72
C VAL A 13 -17.81 -0.25 -6.13
N ALA A 14 -17.88 -0.15 -4.80
CA ALA A 14 -18.19 1.11 -4.12
C ALA A 14 -16.91 1.97 -4.06
N PRO A 15 -16.79 3.06 -4.84
CA PRO A 15 -15.56 3.86 -4.89
C PRO A 15 -15.19 4.48 -3.54
N GLU A 16 -16.20 4.76 -2.71
CA GLU A 16 -16.04 5.24 -1.33
C GLU A 16 -15.31 4.23 -0.43
N ASP A 17 -15.61 2.94 -0.56
CA ASP A 17 -14.99 1.87 0.24
C ASP A 17 -13.53 1.68 -0.16
N LEU A 18 -13.20 1.78 -1.46
CA LEU A 18 -11.79 1.77 -1.89
C LEU A 18 -11.04 3.01 -1.47
N THR A 19 -11.67 4.18 -1.47
CA THR A 19 -11.02 5.42 -1.03
C THR A 19 -10.65 5.32 0.46
N ALA A 20 -11.54 4.79 1.30
CA ALA A 20 -11.26 4.53 2.70
C ALA A 20 -10.13 3.49 2.88
N GLN A 21 -10.11 2.46 2.03
CA GLN A 21 -9.09 1.40 2.09
C GLN A 21 -7.71 1.89 1.62
N VAL A 22 -7.65 2.75 0.59
CA VAL A 22 -6.45 3.47 0.16
C VAL A 22 -5.92 4.36 1.27
N ALA A 23 -6.80 5.13 1.93
CA ALA A 23 -6.40 5.98 3.06
C ALA A 23 -5.81 5.16 4.22
N ALA A 24 -6.44 4.03 4.59
CA ALA A 24 -5.92 3.14 5.62
C ALA A 24 -4.55 2.54 5.27
N LEU A 25 -4.34 2.19 4.00
CA LEU A 25 -3.03 1.73 3.51
C LEU A 25 -1.96 2.83 3.61
N GLY A 26 -2.33 4.09 3.32
CA GLY A 26 -1.45 5.24 3.52
C GLY A 26 -1.03 5.44 4.98
N GLU A 27 -1.97 5.31 5.92
CA GLU A 27 -1.67 5.39 7.36
C GLU A 27 -0.74 4.27 7.84
N ILE A 28 -0.86 3.07 7.25
CA ILE A 28 0.04 1.93 7.54
C ILE A 28 1.44 2.22 6.97
N GLY A 29 1.53 2.78 5.76
CA GLY A 29 2.80 3.18 5.16
C GLY A 29 3.56 4.21 6.02
N GLU A 30 2.88 5.25 6.49
CA GLU A 30 3.47 6.26 7.39
C GLU A 30 4.00 5.65 8.70
N GLN A 31 3.25 4.70 9.29
CA GLN A 31 3.70 4.00 10.50
C GLN A 31 4.94 3.14 10.25
N ILE A 32 5.01 2.47 9.09
CA ILE A 32 6.16 1.63 8.71
C ILE A 32 7.38 2.50 8.43
N ASN A 33 7.23 3.64 7.75
CA ASN A 33 8.31 4.60 7.55
C ASN A 33 8.84 5.12 8.91
N GLY A 34 7.95 5.45 9.85
CA GLY A 34 8.32 5.79 11.22
C GLY A 34 9.11 4.69 11.94
N LEU A 35 8.79 3.42 11.66
CA LEU A 35 9.54 2.26 12.17
C LEU A 35 10.91 2.13 11.51
N VAL A 36 11.03 2.28 10.19
CA VAL A 36 12.34 2.31 9.47
C VAL A 36 13.25 3.36 10.09
N GLY A 37 12.75 4.59 10.28
CA GLY A 37 13.53 5.66 10.87
C GLY A 37 13.94 5.40 12.33
N SER A 38 13.16 4.61 13.07
CA SER A 38 13.50 4.21 14.43
C SER A 38 14.55 3.10 14.47
N VAL A 39 14.46 2.13 13.56
CA VAL A 39 15.43 1.04 13.41
C VAL A 39 16.77 1.56 12.87
N SER A 40 16.74 2.49 11.90
CA SER A 40 17.94 3.13 11.37
C SER A 40 18.69 3.89 12.48
N ARG A 41 17.99 4.67 13.30
CA ARG A 41 18.59 5.30 14.50
C ARG A 41 19.15 4.30 15.50
N LEU A 42 18.50 3.15 15.66
CA LEU A 42 19.01 2.06 16.50
C LEU A 42 20.29 1.44 15.91
N ALA A 43 20.40 1.34 14.58
CA ALA A 43 21.60 0.87 13.89
C ALA A 43 22.76 1.88 13.95
N GLU A 44 22.47 3.17 14.01
CA GLU A 44 23.48 4.22 14.16
C GLU A 44 23.99 4.36 15.60
N SER A 45 23.13 4.12 16.60
CA SER A 45 23.50 4.23 18.01
C SER A 45 24.06 2.92 18.55
N MET A 46 25.25 2.94 19.14
CA MET A 46 25.79 1.76 19.82
C MET A 46 25.14 1.63 21.20
N PRO A 47 24.40 0.54 21.50
CA PRO A 47 23.72 0.41 22.77
C PRO A 47 24.74 0.29 23.92
N MET A 48 24.58 1.12 24.95
CA MET A 48 25.44 1.10 26.14
C MET A 48 25.11 -0.09 27.04
N LEU A 49 25.59 -1.28 26.64
CA LEU A 49 25.42 -2.52 27.39
C LEU A 49 26.52 -2.76 28.44
N GLY A 50 27.44 -1.80 28.59
CA GLY A 50 28.63 -1.87 29.45
C GLY A 50 29.91 -2.19 28.68
N THR A 51 31.06 -2.22 29.38
CA THR A 51 32.40 -2.44 28.79
C THR A 51 32.90 -3.88 28.91
N ALA A 52 32.08 -4.77 29.48
CA ALA A 52 32.42 -6.19 29.54
C ALA A 52 32.54 -6.76 28.11
N PRO A 53 33.55 -7.59 27.80
CA PRO A 53 33.71 -8.21 26.48
C PRO A 53 32.44 -8.86 25.90
N PRO A 54 31.64 -9.64 26.66
CA PRO A 54 30.37 -10.18 26.14
C PRO A 54 29.30 -9.11 25.86
N ALA A 55 29.29 -8.01 26.61
CA ALA A 55 28.35 -6.91 26.39
C ALA A 55 28.68 -6.12 25.10
N MET A 56 29.96 -5.90 24.82
CA MET A 56 30.40 -5.30 23.55
C MET A 56 30.03 -6.18 22.36
N HIS A 57 30.20 -7.51 22.49
CA HIS A 57 29.84 -8.44 21.44
C HIS A 57 28.32 -8.42 21.15
N LEU A 58 27.49 -8.32 22.19
CA LEU A 58 26.04 -8.16 22.02
C LEU A 58 25.67 -6.82 21.37
N ALA A 59 26.31 -5.72 21.78
CA ALA A 59 26.10 -4.40 21.18
C ALA A 59 26.42 -4.38 19.68
N MET A 60 27.50 -5.05 19.28
CA MET A 60 27.86 -5.21 17.87
C MET A 60 26.82 -6.01 17.09
N ARG A 61 26.37 -7.15 17.64
CA ARG A 61 25.36 -8.00 16.97
C ARG A 61 24.01 -7.29 16.82
N LEU A 62 23.59 -6.52 17.81
CA LEU A 62 22.37 -5.71 17.72
C LEU A 62 22.50 -4.64 16.63
N ARG A 63 23.67 -4.01 16.53
CA ARG A 63 23.95 -3.02 15.48
C ARG A 63 23.92 -3.63 14.08
N GLU A 64 24.53 -4.79 13.92
CA GLU A 64 24.51 -5.54 12.65
C GLU A 64 23.08 -5.99 12.29
N ALA A 65 22.32 -6.50 13.25
CA ALA A 65 20.95 -6.92 13.05
C ALA A 65 20.00 -5.76 12.74
N ALA A 66 20.25 -4.56 13.28
CA ALA A 66 19.48 -3.36 12.98
C ALA A 66 19.89 -2.68 11.67
N GLY A 67 21.13 -2.86 11.21
CA GLY A 67 21.71 -2.14 10.08
C GLY A 67 21.19 -2.55 8.69
N GLU A 68 21.90 -2.07 7.68
CA GLU A 68 21.57 -2.20 6.24
C GLU A 68 21.47 -3.64 5.72
N ALA A 69 22.02 -4.63 6.42
CA ALA A 69 21.91 -6.04 6.05
C ALA A 69 20.81 -6.78 6.84
N GLY A 70 20.13 -6.09 7.75
CA GLY A 70 19.12 -6.66 8.64
C GLY A 70 17.82 -5.88 8.59
N LEU A 71 17.34 -5.50 9.77
CA LEU A 71 15.99 -4.98 9.96
C LEU A 71 15.70 -3.69 9.17
N THR A 72 16.71 -2.81 8.99
CA THR A 72 16.52 -1.60 8.16
C THR A 72 16.18 -1.96 6.71
N ALA A 73 16.86 -2.94 6.11
CA ALA A 73 16.60 -3.34 4.74
C ALA A 73 15.29 -4.12 4.58
N GLU A 74 14.96 -5.02 5.52
CA GLU A 74 13.70 -5.76 5.46
C GLU A 74 12.49 -4.83 5.56
N ILE A 75 12.51 -3.89 6.51
CA ILE A 75 11.40 -2.95 6.68
C ILE A 75 11.37 -1.94 5.51
N GLY A 76 12.51 -1.49 5.00
CA GLY A 76 12.56 -0.62 3.81
C GLY A 76 12.03 -1.30 2.54
N THR A 77 12.22 -2.62 2.41
CA THR A 77 11.63 -3.41 1.32
C THR A 77 10.12 -3.48 1.46
N ALA A 78 9.62 -3.77 2.67
CA ALA A 78 8.20 -3.79 2.96
C ALA A 78 7.53 -2.43 2.72
N ASP A 79 8.18 -1.32 3.09
CA ASP A 79 7.73 0.05 2.81
C ASP A 79 7.61 0.30 1.30
N THR A 80 8.64 -0.09 0.53
CA THR A 80 8.63 0.05 -0.93
C THR A 80 7.50 -0.74 -1.57
N GLU A 81 7.27 -1.98 -1.14
CA GLU A 81 6.19 -2.83 -1.63
C GLU A 81 4.80 -2.27 -1.29
N LEU A 82 4.60 -1.78 -0.07
CA LEU A 82 3.35 -1.16 0.34
C LEU A 82 3.06 0.13 -0.41
N ASN A 83 4.06 0.99 -0.59
CA ASN A 83 3.93 2.21 -1.39
C ASN A 83 3.61 1.90 -2.86
N GLY A 84 4.21 0.84 -3.41
CA GLY A 84 3.90 0.34 -4.74
C GLY A 84 2.45 -0.16 -4.85
N PHE A 85 1.99 -0.95 -3.88
CA PHE A 85 0.62 -1.46 -3.83
C PHE A 85 -0.40 -0.34 -3.68
N HIS A 86 -0.15 0.61 -2.77
CA HIS A 86 -0.98 1.79 -2.56
C HIS A 86 -1.13 2.62 -3.85
N SER A 87 -0.02 2.89 -4.53
CA SER A 87 -0.03 3.63 -5.80
C SER A 87 -0.81 2.90 -6.90
N ALA A 88 -0.64 1.58 -7.00
CA ALA A 88 -1.38 0.77 -7.96
C ALA A 88 -2.89 0.75 -7.68
N LEU A 89 -3.28 0.65 -6.41
CA LEU A 89 -4.68 0.68 -5.99
C LEU A 89 -5.31 2.04 -6.29
N GLN A 90 -4.61 3.13 -6.00
CA GLN A 90 -5.07 4.50 -6.30
C GLN A 90 -5.26 4.72 -7.82
N ALA A 91 -4.34 4.21 -8.64
CA ALA A 91 -4.47 4.26 -10.10
C ALA A 91 -5.70 3.48 -10.57
N ALA A 92 -5.90 2.26 -10.07
CA ALA A 92 -7.05 1.42 -10.43
C ALA A 92 -8.39 2.06 -10.06
N VAL A 93 -8.49 2.70 -8.88
CA VAL A 93 -9.68 3.44 -8.45
C VAL A 93 -9.96 4.62 -9.39
N THR A 94 -8.92 5.38 -9.73
CA THR A 94 -9.04 6.53 -10.62
C THR A 94 -9.53 6.11 -12.01
N ASP A 95 -8.97 5.05 -12.56
CA ASP A 95 -9.36 4.51 -13.86
C ASP A 95 -10.80 3.97 -13.85
N TYR A 96 -11.21 3.33 -12.76
CA TYR A 96 -12.58 2.84 -12.58
C TYR A 96 -13.58 4.00 -12.59
N VAL A 97 -13.37 5.03 -11.78
CA VAL A 97 -14.25 6.20 -11.71
C VAL A 97 -14.32 6.92 -13.05
N ALA A 98 -13.18 7.11 -13.73
CA ALA A 98 -13.15 7.75 -15.05
C ALA A 98 -13.93 6.95 -16.11
N THR A 99 -13.85 5.62 -16.05
CA THR A 99 -14.58 4.73 -16.95
C THR A 99 -16.08 4.77 -16.66
N ASP A 100 -16.47 4.73 -15.38
CA ASP A 100 -17.87 4.78 -14.97
C ASP A 100 -18.53 6.11 -15.39
N GLU A 101 -17.86 7.24 -15.16
CA GLU A 101 -18.35 8.55 -15.62
C GLU A 101 -18.48 8.63 -17.14
N THR A 102 -17.55 8.03 -17.89
CA THR A 102 -17.59 8.00 -19.36
C THR A 102 -18.77 7.15 -19.85
N ALA A 103 -18.99 5.99 -19.22
CA ALA A 103 -20.14 5.14 -19.51
C ALA A 103 -21.46 5.84 -19.20
N ALA A 104 -21.57 6.51 -18.05
CA ALA A 104 -22.75 7.29 -17.65
C ALA A 104 -23.06 8.40 -18.66
N ARG A 105 -22.03 9.15 -19.11
CA ARG A 105 -22.17 10.17 -20.17
C ARG A 105 -22.60 9.58 -21.51
N GLY A 106 -22.06 8.41 -21.89
CA GLY A 106 -22.45 7.70 -23.10
C GLY A 106 -23.92 7.25 -23.11
N LEU A 107 -24.41 6.76 -21.97
CA LEU A 107 -25.82 6.40 -21.78
C LEU A 107 -26.74 7.62 -21.82
N HIS A 108 -26.33 8.75 -21.23
CA HIS A 108 -27.11 9.99 -21.28
C HIS A 108 -27.23 10.54 -22.71
N ASN A 109 -26.16 10.48 -23.50
CA ASN A 109 -26.16 10.94 -24.89
C ASN A 109 -26.97 10.04 -25.84
N THR A 110 -26.99 8.73 -25.60
CA THR A 110 -27.76 7.78 -26.42
C THR A 110 -29.25 7.74 -26.05
N GLY A 111 -29.58 7.96 -24.77
CA GLY A 111 -30.98 8.09 -24.30
C GLY A 111 -31.69 9.36 -24.78
N GLY A 112 -30.95 10.45 -25.03
CA GLY A 112 -31.49 11.69 -25.60
C GLY A 112 -31.77 11.64 -27.10
N ALA A 113 -31.24 10.64 -27.82
CA ALA A 113 -31.38 10.51 -29.28
C ALA A 113 -32.63 9.72 -29.73
N GLN A 114 -33.44 9.19 -28.79
CA GLN A 114 -34.66 8.41 -29.10
C GLN A 114 -35.99 9.16 -28.90
N SER A 115 -35.96 10.48 -28.68
CA SER A 115 -37.17 11.32 -28.68
C SER A 115 -37.07 12.42 -29.73
N CYS A 116 -37.40 12.06 -30.98
CA CYS A 116 -37.85 12.94 -32.07
C CYS A 116 -38.52 12.09 -33.14
#